data_AF-A0A9D2QJH1-F1
#
_entry.id   AF-A0A9D2QJH1-F1
#
_cell.length_a   1.000
_cell.length_b   1.000
_cell.length_c   1.000
_cell.angle_alpha   90.00
_cell.angle_beta   90.00
_cell.angle_gamma   90.00
#
_symmetry.space_group_name_H-M   'P 1'
#
loop_
_entity.id
_entity.type
_entity.pdbx_description
1 polymer ?
#
loop_
_entity_poly.entity_id
_entity_poly.type
_entity_poly.pdbx_seq_one_letter_code
_entity_poly.pdbx_strand_id
1 'polypeptide(L)'
;EMLAAHFHMAASNLSAFYKEHTGENINNTVTRLRMERACLLLSTTTLSINQIALNVGYDNVSSFIRRFKQIYHMPPGAWREMQSRQKT
;
A
#
# COMPACT_ATOMS: atom_id res chain seq x y z
N GLU A 1 -13.94 -7.12 -3.04
CA GLU A 1 -14.94 -7.69 -3.96
C GLU A 1 -15.68 -6.67 -4.85
N MET A 2 -15.57 -5.34 -4.62
CA MET A 2 -16.35 -4.35 -5.41
C MET A 2 -15.83 -4.02 -6.84
N LEU A 3 -14.55 -4.25 -7.17
CA LEU A 3 -14.03 -3.90 -8.51
C LEU A 3 -14.48 -4.87 -9.62
N ALA A 4 -14.55 -6.18 -9.34
CA ALA A 4 -14.90 -7.18 -10.35
C ALA A 4 -16.37 -7.09 -10.78
N ALA A 5 -17.26 -6.73 -9.85
CA ALA A 5 -18.69 -6.56 -10.10
C ALA A 5 -18.99 -5.40 -11.08
N HIS A 6 -18.12 -4.39 -11.16
CA HIS A 6 -18.33 -3.21 -12.01
C HIS A 6 -17.96 -3.44 -13.49
N PHE A 7 -17.18 -4.50 -13.79
CA PHE A 7 -16.68 -4.76 -15.16
C PHE A 7 -17.32 -5.99 -15.82
N HIS A 8 -18.33 -6.62 -15.20
CA HIS A 8 -18.96 -7.86 -15.70
C HIS A 8 -17.96 -8.97 -16.09
N MET A 9 -16.78 -8.99 -15.46
CA MET A 9 -15.73 -9.98 -15.70
C MET A 9 -15.39 -10.68 -14.39
N ALA A 10 -15.23 -12.01 -14.44
CA ALA A 10 -14.65 -12.75 -13.32
C ALA A 10 -13.29 -12.14 -12.94
N ALA A 11 -12.98 -12.04 -11.64
CA ALA A 11 -11.76 -11.40 -11.14
C ALA A 11 -10.47 -11.97 -11.76
N SER A 12 -10.51 -13.23 -12.22
CA SER A 12 -9.46 -13.90 -12.99
C SER A 12 -9.21 -13.24 -14.36
N ASN A 13 -10.27 -12.89 -15.09
CA ASN A 13 -10.17 -12.29 -16.42
C ASN A 13 -9.65 -10.85 -16.33
N LEU A 14 -10.09 -10.09 -15.32
CA LEU A 14 -9.58 -8.73 -15.09
C LEU A 14 -8.10 -8.72 -14.72
N SER A 15 -7.65 -9.65 -13.88
CA SER A 15 -6.23 -9.77 -13.50
C SER A 15 -5.35 -10.17 -14.69
N ALA A 16 -5.80 -11.10 -15.52
CA ALA A 16 -5.10 -11.52 -16.73
C ALA A 16 -5.04 -10.38 -17.76
N PHE A 17 -6.18 -9.73 -18.04
CA PHE A 17 -6.29 -8.59 -18.93
C PHE A 17 -5.40 -7.42 -18.48
N TYR A 18 -5.43 -7.08 -17.18
CA TYR A 18 -4.59 -6.02 -16.63
C TYR A 18 -3.11 -6.34 -16.78
N LYS A 19 -2.70 -7.58 -16.49
CA LYS A 19 -1.30 -8.01 -16.61
C LYS A 19 -0.83 -8.00 -18.06
N GLU A 20 -1.68 -8.41 -19.01
CA GLU A 20 -1.37 -8.39 -20.44
C GLU A 20 -1.08 -6.97 -20.94
N HIS A 21 -1.82 -5.98 -20.46
CA HIS A 21 -1.68 -4.58 -20.91
C HIS A 21 -0.64 -3.78 -20.13
N THR A 22 -0.37 -4.11 -18.86
CA THR A 22 0.52 -3.33 -17.98
C THR A 22 1.84 -4.04 -17.64
N GLY A 23 1.94 -5.33 -17.93
CA GLY A 23 3.08 -6.16 -17.55
C GLY A 23 3.14 -6.55 -16.07
N GLU A 24 2.27 -5.99 -15.20
CA GLU A 24 2.24 -6.26 -13.77
C GLU A 24 0.89 -6.78 -13.27
N ASN A 25 0.90 -7.50 -12.14
CA ASN A 25 -0.35 -7.95 -11.53
C ASN A 25 -1.05 -6.76 -10.83
N ILE A 26 -2.36 -6.63 -11.01
CA ILE A 26 -3.16 -5.55 -10.40
C ILE A 26 -2.98 -5.43 -8.88
N ASN A 27 -2.81 -6.56 -8.17
CA ASN A 27 -2.58 -6.55 -6.73
C ASN A 27 -1.21 -5.94 -6.38
N ASN A 28 -0.20 -6.10 -7.24
CA ASN A 28 1.11 -5.48 -7.07
C ASN A 28 0.99 -3.96 -7.26
N THR A 29 0.27 -3.51 -8.28
CA THR A 29 0.00 -2.08 -8.50
C THR A 29 -0.71 -1.47 -7.30
N VAL A 30 -1.80 -2.09 -6.84
CA VAL A 30 -2.57 -1.62 -5.68
C VAL A 30 -1.68 -1.59 -4.44
N THR A 31 -0.88 -2.64 -4.21
CA THR A 31 0.07 -2.66 -3.10
C THR A 31 1.06 -1.49 -3.20
N ARG A 32 1.67 -1.26 -4.37
CA ARG A 32 2.64 -0.19 -4.58
C ARG A 32 2.02 1.18 -4.28
N LEU A 33 0.85 1.47 -4.85
CA LEU A 33 0.14 2.74 -4.62
C LEU A 33 -0.22 2.96 -3.14
N ARG A 34 -0.67 1.90 -2.44
CA ARG A 34 -0.94 1.96 -1.00
C ARG A 34 0.33 2.28 -0.20
N MET A 35 1.45 1.68 -0.56
CA MET A 35 2.74 1.88 0.11
C MET A 35 3.31 3.28 -0.13
N GLU A 36 3.23 3.79 -1.36
CA GLU A 36 3.59 5.17 -1.70
C GLU A 36 2.76 6.17 -0.88
N ARG A 37 1.45 5.95 -0.80
CA ARG A 37 0.56 6.78 0.03
C ARG A 37 0.92 6.69 1.52
N ALA A 38 1.27 5.51 2.01
CA ALA A 38 1.71 5.32 3.39
C ALA A 38 2.98 6.12 3.69
N CYS A 39 3.99 6.06 2.81
CA CYS A 39 5.21 6.86 2.93
C CYS A 39 4.91 8.36 2.99
N LEU A 40 4.02 8.86 2.12
CA LEU A 40 3.60 10.26 2.14
C LEU A 40 2.96 10.63 3.49
N LEU A 41 2.01 9.82 3.98
CA LEU A 41 1.35 10.08 5.27
C LEU A 41 2.32 10.01 6.46
N LEU A 42 3.28 9.07 6.43
CA LEU A 42 4.33 8.95 7.44
C LEU A 42 5.21 10.20 7.51
N SER A 43 5.46 10.86 6.38
CA SER A 43 6.35 12.03 6.27
C SER A 43 5.65 13.39 6.45
N THR A 44 4.33 13.44 6.31
CA THR A 44 3.55 14.70 6.25
C THR A 44 2.52 14.86 7.36
N THR A 45 2.27 13.81 8.15
CA THR A 45 1.23 13.83 9.19
C THR A 45 1.74 13.27 10.51
N THR A 46 0.98 13.52 11.59
CA THR A 46 1.22 12.97 12.93
C THR A 46 0.34 11.76 13.24
N LEU A 47 -0.36 11.20 12.24
CA LEU A 47 -1.26 10.06 12.41
C LEU A 47 -0.52 8.86 13.02
N SER A 48 -1.21 8.06 13.83
CA SER A 48 -0.65 6.79 14.31
C SER A 48 -0.44 5.79 13.16
N ILE A 49 0.46 4.83 13.34
CA ILE A 49 0.70 3.76 12.35
C ILE A 49 -0.60 2.98 12.05
N ASN A 50 -1.47 2.81 13.05
CA ASN A 50 -2.76 2.16 12.88
C ASN A 50 -3.71 2.99 12.00
N GLN A 51 -3.83 4.30 12.25
CA GLN A 51 -4.64 5.19 11.41
C GLN A 51 -4.14 5.22 9.96
N ILE A 52 -2.82 5.22 9.76
CA ILE A 52 -2.24 5.16 8.41
C ILE A 52 -2.58 3.84 7.72
N ALA A 53 -2.45 2.70 8.41
CA ALA A 53 -2.83 1.40 7.86
C ALA A 53 -4.28 1.38 7.36
N LEU A 54 -5.22 1.88 8.18
CA LEU A 54 -6.62 2.00 7.80
C LEU A 54 -6.81 2.94 6.59
N ASN A 55 -6.14 4.10 6.58
CA ASN A 55 -6.21 5.06 5.48
C ASN A 55 -5.70 4.51 4.14
N VAL A 56 -4.75 3.57 4.17
CA VAL A 56 -4.23 2.90 2.97
C VAL A 56 -4.89 1.55 2.70
N GLY A 57 -6.03 1.27 3.34
CA GLY A 57 -6.88 0.11 3.05
C GLY A 57 -6.39 -1.22 3.64
N TYR A 58 -5.72 -1.18 4.80
CA TYR A 58 -5.40 -2.36 5.60
C TYR A 58 -6.21 -2.35 6.89
N ASP A 59 -7.12 -3.32 7.03
CA ASP A 59 -7.91 -3.51 8.25
C ASP A 59 -7.08 -4.04 9.42
N ASN A 60 -5.95 -4.69 9.11
CA ASN A 60 -5.02 -5.24 10.09
C ASN A 60 -3.66 -4.53 10.00
N VAL A 61 -3.31 -3.81 11.07
CA VAL A 61 -2.06 -3.05 11.17
C VAL A 61 -0.82 -3.94 11.08
N SER A 62 -0.85 -5.16 11.60
CA SER A 62 0.28 -6.10 11.53
C SER A 62 0.55 -6.55 10.11
N SER A 63 -0.50 -6.78 9.31
CA SER A 63 -0.39 -7.07 7.87
C SER A 63 0.23 -5.91 7.10
N PHE A 64 -0.18 -4.67 7.42
CA PHE A 64 0.43 -3.46 6.86
C PHE A 64 1.92 -3.37 7.22
N ILE A 65 2.28 -3.47 8.51
CA ILE A 65 3.67 -3.36 8.98
C ILE A 65 4.55 -4.41 8.31
N ARG A 66 4.09 -5.67 8.22
CA ARG A 66 4.81 -6.75 7.55
C ARG A 66 5.05 -6.41 6.08
N ARG A 67 4.03 -5.96 5.36
CA ARG A 67 4.15 -5.64 3.92
C ARG A 67 5.04 -4.42 3.69
N PHE A 68 4.91 -3.38 4.50
CA PHE A 68 5.75 -2.19 4.45
C PHE A 68 7.22 -2.56 4.67
N LYS A 69 7.52 -3.36 5.71
CA LYS A 69 8.87 -3.85 5.99
C LYS A 69 9.45 -4.72 4.87
N GLN A 70 8.63 -5.52 4.20
CA GLN A 70 9.09 -6.31 3.05
C GLN A 70 9.54 -5.43 1.88
N ILE A 71 8.84 -4.32 1.64
CA ILE A 71 9.08 -3.44 0.48
C ILE A 71 10.19 -2.43 0.76
N TYR A 72 10.20 -1.83 1.95
CA TYR A 72 11.15 -0.76 2.31
C TYR A 72 12.27 -1.23 3.23
N HIS A 73 12.33 -2.53 3.54
CA HIS A 73 13.32 -3.15 4.43
C HIS A 73 13.37 -2.59 5.86
N MET A 74 12.39 -1.76 6.25
CA MET A 74 12.28 -1.21 7.61
C MET A 74 10.81 -1.03 8.04
N PRO A 75 10.51 -1.07 9.35
CA PRO A 75 9.18 -0.78 9.86
C PRO A 75 8.76 0.68 9.59
N PRO A 76 7.46 0.96 9.46
CA PRO A 76 6.96 2.31 9.17
C PRO A 76 7.26 3.34 10.28
N GLY A 77 7.38 2.90 11.54
CA GLY A 77 7.83 3.76 12.64
C GLY A 77 9.29 4.24 12.47
N ALA A 78 10.20 3.31 12.18
CA ALA A 78 11.60 3.63 11.89
C ALA A 78 11.75 4.52 10.65
N TRP A 79 10.93 4.27 9.61
CA TRP A 79 10.87 5.13 8.43
C TRP A 79 10.50 6.58 8.79
N ARG A 80 9.48 6.79 9.63
CA ARG A 80 9.08 8.13 10.09
C ARG A 80 10.21 8.84 10.83
N GLU A 81 10.87 8.15 11.76
CA GLU A 81 11.99 8.73 12.52
C GLU A 81 13.14 9.13 11.59
N MET A 82 13.50 8.27 10.63
CA MET A 82 14.53 8.58 9.64
C MET A 82 14.19 9.84 8.83
N GLN A 83 12.95 9.98 8.38
CA GLN A 83 12.49 11.14 7.62
C GLN A 83 12.46 12.43 8.46
N SER A 84 12.14 12.34 9.76
CA SER A 84 12.21 13.50 10.65
C SER A 84 13.64 14.00 10.87
N ARG A 85 14.64 13.10 10.86
CA ARG A 85 16.05 13.44 11.04
C ARG A 85 16.68 14.08 9.80
N GLN A 86 16.14 13.81 8.61
CA GLN A 86 16.61 14.39 7.35
C GLN A 86 16.03 15.79 7.06
N LYS A 87 15.01 16.22 7.82
CA LYS A 87 14.39 17.55 7.71
C LYS A 87 15.05 18.61 8.61
N THR A 88 16.06 18.22 9.38
CA THR A 88 16.91 19.11 10.21
C THR A 88 18.25 19.30 9.52
#